data_AF-A0A4Q9KPZ2-F1
#
_entry.id   AF-A0A4Q9KPZ2-F1
#
_cell.length_a   1.000
_cell.length_b   1.000
_cell.length_c   1.000
_cell.angle_alpha   90.00
_cell.angle_beta   90.00
_cell.angle_gamma   90.00
#
_symmetry.space_group_name_H-M   'P 1'
#
loop_
_entity.id
_entity.type
_entity.pdbx_description
1 polymer ?
#
loop_
_entity_poly.entity_id
_entity_poly.type
_entity_poly.pdbx_seq_one_letter_code
_entity_poly.pdbx_strand_id
1 'polypeptide(L)'
;MFEILEILILRHLPQCELPLFAVDFFFKSHLISVDLSNSQYIRNEISFLLQFESLRIIKVPKCNFEVGFMKSIFTISQYSSVEHLDISENQLDTNDLYSLSLFTNLKYLVITLDSAVYIDYLTNHDKISHLELNTLILVKSYINQQIFQFIMEQPSVKHILFKNSTMIDNVIPVNLTYCMKYIKSIKFSDSLIFPGNLNTLVDLQKQGIIVDFCEKSLSFIQ
;
A
#
# COMPACT_ATOMS: atom_id res chain seq x y z
N MET A 1 23.41 8.60 -22.27
CA MET A 1 23.40 7.75 -21.06
C MET A 1 23.54 8.67 -19.86
N PHE A 2 22.68 8.56 -18.85
CA PHE A 2 22.71 9.48 -17.71
C PHE A 2 23.72 9.00 -16.67
N GLU A 3 24.60 9.89 -16.23
CA GLU A 3 25.52 9.64 -15.10
C GLU A 3 24.81 9.84 -13.75
N ILE A 4 23.85 10.78 -13.73
CA ILE A 4 23.02 11.09 -12.56
C ILE A 4 21.56 11.10 -13.01
N LEU A 5 20.75 10.22 -12.42
CA LEU A 5 19.30 10.17 -12.58
C LEU A 5 18.69 9.80 -11.23
N GLU A 6 17.90 10.70 -10.66
CA GLU A 6 17.28 10.50 -9.34
C GLU A 6 15.85 9.97 -9.44
N ILE A 7 15.16 10.23 -10.54
CA ILE A 7 13.74 9.90 -10.74
C ILE A 7 13.57 9.22 -12.09
N LEU A 8 13.02 8.01 -12.06
CA LEU A 8 12.68 7.24 -13.25
C LEU A 8 11.18 6.98 -13.30
N ILE A 9 10.52 7.50 -14.33
CA ILE A 9 9.08 7.32 -14.55
C ILE A 9 8.88 6.58 -15.87
N LEU A 10 8.46 5.31 -15.78
CA LEU A 10 8.20 4.41 -16.91
C LEU A 10 6.82 3.75 -16.73
N ARG A 11 5.78 4.57 -16.81
CA ARG A 11 4.39 4.13 -16.70
C ARG A 11 3.89 3.57 -18.02
N HIS A 12 2.94 2.64 -17.97
CA HIS A 12 2.28 2.07 -19.15
C HIS A 12 3.26 1.47 -20.16
N LEU A 13 4.34 0.84 -19.69
CA LEU A 13 5.28 0.19 -20.60
C LEU A 13 4.55 -0.88 -21.43
N PRO A 14 4.70 -0.84 -22.77
CA PRO A 14 4.11 -1.84 -23.64
C PRO A 14 4.84 -3.18 -23.46
N GLN A 15 4.25 -4.24 -23.99
CA GLN A 15 4.96 -5.49 -24.15
C GLN A 15 6.14 -5.27 -25.10
N CYS A 16 7.34 -5.63 -24.67
CA CYS A 16 8.53 -5.64 -25.50
C CYS A 16 9.01 -7.08 -25.70
N GLU A 17 9.48 -7.40 -26.92
CA GLU A 17 10.04 -8.73 -27.23
C GLU A 17 11.47 -8.89 -26.70
N LEU A 18 12.16 -7.78 -26.46
CA LEU A 18 13.53 -7.73 -25.96
C LEU A 18 13.56 -7.25 -24.51
N PRO A 19 14.47 -7.79 -23.68
CA PRO A 19 14.63 -7.34 -22.30
C PRO A 19 15.12 -5.88 -22.28
N LEU A 20 14.32 -5.01 -21.70
CA LEU A 20 14.58 -3.58 -21.55
C LEU A 20 15.62 -3.28 -20.47
N PHE A 21 15.71 -4.13 -19.44
CA PHE A 21 16.49 -3.85 -18.23
C PHE A 21 17.61 -4.86 -17.95
N ALA A 22 18.04 -5.63 -18.96
CA ALA A 22 19.19 -6.54 -18.86
C ALA A 22 20.56 -5.83 -18.92
N VAL A 23 20.66 -4.64 -18.31
CA VAL A 23 21.86 -3.80 -18.32
C VAL A 23 22.12 -3.19 -16.94
N ASP A 24 23.39 -2.95 -16.63
CA ASP A 24 23.78 -2.16 -15.47
C ASP A 24 23.58 -0.67 -15.75
N PHE A 25 22.88 0.02 -14.86
CA PHE A 25 22.66 1.45 -14.96
C PHE A 25 23.77 2.25 -14.25
N PHE A 26 24.36 3.21 -14.96
CA PHE A 26 25.41 4.10 -14.40
C PHE A 26 24.91 4.94 -13.22
N PHE A 27 23.63 5.29 -13.21
CA PHE A 27 22.99 6.07 -12.16
C PHE A 27 22.49 5.22 -10.97
N LYS A 28 22.89 3.95 -10.85
CA LYS A 28 22.29 3.03 -9.89
C LYS A 28 22.36 3.47 -8.41
N SER A 29 23.41 4.21 -8.05
CA SER A 29 23.61 4.78 -6.71
C SER A 29 22.91 6.13 -6.49
N HIS A 30 22.28 6.69 -7.52
CA HIS A 30 21.62 8.00 -7.48
C HIS A 30 20.11 7.90 -7.58
N LEU A 31 19.57 6.75 -8.00
CA LEU A 31 18.14 6.61 -8.20
C LEU A 31 17.40 6.56 -6.86
N ILE A 32 16.55 7.56 -6.64
CA ILE A 32 15.76 7.74 -5.41
C ILE A 32 14.31 7.28 -5.62
N SER A 33 13.76 7.52 -6.81
CA SER A 33 12.37 7.23 -7.11
C SER A 33 12.19 6.47 -8.41
N VAL A 34 11.35 5.43 -8.34
CA VAL A 34 10.87 4.66 -9.48
C VAL A 34 9.36 4.67 -9.51
N ASP A 35 8.81 4.88 -10.70
CA ASP A 35 7.38 4.74 -10.98
C ASP A 35 7.16 3.92 -12.26
N LEU A 36 6.67 2.70 -12.09
CA LEU A 36 6.36 1.73 -13.15
C LEU A 36 4.85 1.49 -13.27
N SER A 37 4.03 2.41 -12.78
CA SER A 37 2.57 2.23 -12.70
C SER A 37 1.96 1.78 -14.04
N ASN A 38 1.04 0.82 -13.99
CA ASN A 38 0.34 0.26 -15.15
C ASN A 38 1.23 -0.46 -16.18
N SER A 39 2.46 -0.87 -15.82
CA SER A 39 3.37 -1.59 -16.71
C SER A 39 3.21 -3.10 -16.55
N GLN A 40 2.10 -3.68 -17.06
CA GLN A 40 1.71 -5.08 -16.81
C GLN A 40 2.73 -6.15 -17.25
N TYR A 41 3.61 -5.80 -18.19
CA TYR A 41 4.62 -6.71 -18.74
C TYR A 41 5.95 -6.66 -18.00
N ILE A 42 6.12 -5.73 -17.05
CA ILE A 42 7.37 -5.53 -16.32
C ILE A 42 7.70 -6.66 -15.33
N ARG A 43 6.73 -7.52 -15.01
CA ARG A 43 6.87 -8.61 -14.02
C ARG A 43 8.07 -9.52 -14.26
N ASN A 44 8.45 -9.74 -15.52
CA ASN A 44 9.56 -10.61 -15.88
C ASN A 44 10.93 -9.93 -15.74
N GLU A 45 10.95 -8.61 -15.62
CA GLU A 45 12.18 -7.81 -15.62
C GLU A 45 12.37 -7.02 -14.32
N ILE A 46 11.40 -7.07 -13.40
CA ILE A 46 11.34 -6.23 -12.20
C ILE A 46 12.56 -6.38 -11.27
N SER A 47 13.29 -7.50 -11.37
CA SER A 47 14.54 -7.73 -10.65
C SER A 47 15.63 -6.70 -10.95
N PHE A 48 15.51 -5.93 -12.04
CA PHE A 48 16.41 -4.81 -12.30
C PHE A 48 16.41 -3.78 -11.16
N LEU A 49 15.32 -3.70 -10.39
CA LEU A 49 15.22 -2.81 -9.23
C LEU A 49 16.23 -3.14 -8.13
N LEU A 50 16.71 -4.38 -8.06
CA LEU A 50 17.63 -4.84 -7.03
C LEU A 50 19.01 -4.14 -7.10
N GLN A 51 19.35 -3.52 -8.24
CA GLN A 51 20.62 -2.79 -8.38
C GLN A 51 20.59 -1.39 -7.75
N PHE A 52 19.42 -0.85 -7.38
CA PHE A 52 19.27 0.51 -6.88
C PHE A 52 19.20 0.55 -5.35
N GLU A 53 20.35 0.77 -4.72
CA GLU A 53 20.47 0.75 -3.25
C GLU A 53 19.85 1.98 -2.57
N SER A 54 19.73 3.10 -3.29
CA SER A 54 19.27 4.39 -2.75
C SER A 54 17.77 4.66 -2.93
N LEU A 55 16.98 3.67 -3.38
CA LEU A 55 15.55 3.85 -3.59
C LEU A 55 14.83 4.19 -2.29
N ARG A 56 14.08 5.29 -2.31
CA ARG A 56 13.19 5.74 -1.22
C ARG A 56 11.73 5.66 -1.60
N ILE A 57 11.42 5.77 -2.90
CA ILE A 57 10.05 5.78 -3.42
C ILE A 57 9.93 4.74 -4.54
N ILE A 58 9.06 3.74 -4.33
CA ILE A 58 8.76 2.72 -5.33
C ILE A 58 7.26 2.71 -5.58
N LYS A 59 6.87 2.89 -6.84
CA LYS A 59 5.49 2.79 -7.30
C LYS A 59 5.39 1.77 -8.40
N VAL A 60 4.73 0.66 -8.10
CA VAL A 60 4.47 -0.43 -9.02
C VAL A 60 3.00 -0.87 -9.01
N PRO A 61 2.02 0.06 -8.95
CA PRO A 61 0.63 -0.34 -8.94
C PRO A 61 0.20 -0.93 -10.29
N LYS A 62 -0.70 -1.91 -10.25
CA LYS A 62 -1.32 -2.50 -11.44
C LYS A 62 -0.30 -3.02 -12.46
N CYS A 63 0.76 -3.66 -11.97
CA CYS A 63 1.82 -4.26 -12.78
C CYS A 63 1.60 -5.75 -13.06
N ASN A 64 0.46 -6.31 -12.63
CA ASN A 64 0.10 -7.72 -12.82
C ASN A 64 1.17 -8.68 -12.27
N PHE A 65 1.74 -8.33 -11.11
CA PHE A 65 2.64 -9.22 -10.40
C PHE A 65 1.88 -10.41 -9.81
N GLU A 66 2.51 -11.57 -9.90
CA GLU A 66 2.07 -12.80 -9.24
C GLU A 66 2.42 -12.73 -7.74
N VAL A 67 1.77 -13.56 -6.95
CA VAL A 67 2.00 -13.66 -5.51
C VAL A 67 3.47 -13.96 -5.17
N GLY A 68 3.94 -13.41 -4.05
CA GLY A 68 5.30 -13.55 -3.57
C GLY A 68 6.32 -12.69 -4.35
N PHE A 69 5.88 -11.68 -5.11
CA PHE A 69 6.76 -10.85 -5.92
C PHE A 69 7.67 -9.95 -5.09
N MET A 70 7.31 -9.61 -3.85
CA MET A 70 8.08 -8.64 -3.05
C MET A 70 9.53 -9.09 -2.85
N LYS A 71 9.78 -10.39 -2.70
CA LYS A 71 11.13 -10.96 -2.59
C LYS A 71 12.00 -10.75 -3.85
N SER A 72 11.37 -10.49 -4.99
CA SER A 72 12.03 -10.31 -6.29
C SER A 72 12.34 -8.86 -6.60
N ILE A 73 11.81 -7.92 -5.81
CA ILE A 73 11.96 -6.47 -6.04
C ILE A 73 12.70 -5.77 -4.90
N PHE A 74 12.84 -6.41 -3.74
CA PHE A 74 13.49 -5.84 -2.57
C PHE A 74 14.76 -6.59 -2.14
N THR A 75 15.84 -5.85 -1.96
CA THR A 75 17.04 -6.27 -1.24
C THR A 75 16.97 -5.92 0.24
N ILE A 76 17.90 -6.45 1.04
CA ILE A 76 18.03 -6.11 2.47
C ILE A 76 18.19 -4.60 2.68
N SER A 77 18.99 -3.93 1.84
CA SER A 77 19.19 -2.48 1.93
C SER A 77 17.89 -1.72 1.65
N GLN A 78 17.09 -2.18 0.69
CA GLN A 78 15.83 -1.53 0.32
C GLN A 78 14.75 -1.62 1.41
N TYR A 79 14.72 -2.69 2.21
CA TYR A 79 13.85 -2.74 3.39
C TYR A 79 14.16 -1.62 4.40
N SER A 80 15.40 -1.13 4.43
CA SER A 80 15.81 -0.03 5.29
C SER A 80 15.79 1.35 4.65
N SER A 81 15.73 1.49 3.31
CA SER A 81 15.77 2.80 2.65
C SER A 81 14.42 3.29 2.12
N VAL A 82 13.51 2.38 1.79
CA VAL A 82 12.20 2.72 1.22
C VAL A 82 11.30 3.38 2.27
N GLU A 83 10.80 4.57 1.94
CA GLU A 83 9.90 5.37 2.77
C GLU A 83 8.48 5.42 2.18
N HIS A 84 8.35 5.25 0.87
CA HIS A 84 7.07 5.24 0.16
C HIS A 84 6.98 4.03 -0.75
N LEU A 85 5.96 3.20 -0.50
CA LEU A 85 5.67 2.02 -1.29
C LEU A 85 4.23 2.03 -1.79
N ASP A 86 4.07 1.98 -3.11
CA ASP A 86 2.79 1.70 -3.76
C ASP A 86 2.86 0.40 -4.54
N ILE A 87 2.20 -0.63 -4.01
CA ILE A 87 2.08 -1.97 -4.59
C ILE A 87 0.62 -2.31 -4.90
N SER A 88 -0.27 -1.31 -4.90
CA SER A 88 -1.70 -1.52 -5.06
C SER A 88 -2.08 -2.20 -6.39
N GLU A 89 -3.22 -2.87 -6.39
CA GLU A 89 -3.77 -3.55 -7.57
C GLU A 89 -2.83 -4.63 -8.16
N ASN A 90 -2.01 -5.26 -7.32
CA ASN A 90 -1.29 -6.52 -7.60
C ASN A 90 -1.84 -7.63 -6.69
N GLN A 91 -1.50 -8.89 -6.99
CA GLN A 91 -1.87 -10.03 -6.16
C GLN A 91 -0.84 -10.24 -5.05
N LEU A 92 -1.29 -10.32 -3.80
CA LEU A 92 -0.43 -10.54 -2.63
C LEU A 92 -0.73 -11.91 -2.01
N ASP A 93 0.31 -12.56 -1.48
CA ASP A 93 0.18 -13.68 -0.56
C ASP A 93 0.74 -13.36 0.84
N THR A 94 0.83 -14.40 1.67
CA THR A 94 1.41 -14.32 3.01
C THR A 94 2.91 -14.01 3.00
N ASN A 95 3.65 -14.40 1.96
CA ASN A 95 5.07 -14.09 1.82
C ASN A 95 5.30 -12.61 1.49
N ASP A 96 4.41 -12.01 0.72
CA ASP A 96 4.42 -10.57 0.47
C ASP A 96 4.13 -9.80 1.77
N LEU A 97 3.15 -10.23 2.56
CA LEU A 97 2.89 -9.64 3.89
C LEU A 97 4.07 -9.81 4.85
N TYR A 98 4.74 -10.96 4.82
CA TYR A 98 5.98 -11.14 5.57
C TYR A 98 7.07 -10.16 5.09
N SER A 99 7.25 -10.00 3.79
CA SER A 99 8.22 -9.06 3.21
C SER A 99 7.90 -7.60 3.60
N LEU A 100 6.62 -7.25 3.64
CA LEU A 100 6.16 -5.94 4.10
C LEU A 100 6.55 -5.69 5.57
N SER A 101 6.54 -6.72 6.41
CA SER A 101 6.93 -6.64 7.83
C SER A 101 8.43 -6.35 8.05
N LEU A 102 9.26 -6.47 7.00
CA LEU A 102 10.70 -6.23 7.07
C LEU A 102 11.06 -4.74 6.91
N PHE A 103 10.13 -3.90 6.45
CA PHE A 103 10.42 -2.48 6.25
C PHE A 103 10.52 -1.73 7.57
N THR A 104 11.66 -1.07 7.80
CA THR A 104 11.90 -0.32 9.04
C THR A 104 11.65 1.18 8.90
N ASN A 105 11.75 1.72 7.69
CA ASN A 105 11.61 3.15 7.42
C ASN A 105 10.36 3.52 6.59
N LEU A 106 9.47 2.57 6.32
CA LEU A 106 8.27 2.81 5.53
C LEU A 106 7.31 3.76 6.25
N LYS A 107 7.02 4.91 5.63
CA LYS A 107 6.12 5.96 6.14
C LYS A 107 4.82 6.07 5.35
N TYR A 108 4.83 5.67 4.09
CA TYR A 108 3.68 5.72 3.19
C TYR A 108 3.48 4.36 2.53
N LEU A 109 2.33 3.74 2.76
CA LEU A 109 1.96 2.48 2.13
C LEU A 109 0.65 2.63 1.35
N VAL A 110 0.67 2.23 0.08
CA VAL A 110 -0.50 2.10 -0.78
C VAL A 110 -0.62 0.64 -1.21
N ILE A 111 -1.72 0.00 -0.84
CA ILE A 111 -1.88 -1.45 -0.95
C ILE A 111 -3.32 -1.83 -1.29
N THR A 112 -3.49 -2.90 -2.06
CA THR A 112 -4.75 -3.64 -2.16
C THR A 112 -4.58 -4.88 -1.30
N LEU A 113 -5.46 -5.04 -0.30
CA LEU A 113 -5.34 -6.12 0.68
C LEU A 113 -6.65 -6.91 0.72
N ASP A 114 -6.53 -8.21 0.49
CA ASP A 114 -7.62 -9.17 0.68
C ASP A 114 -7.58 -9.69 2.13
N SER A 115 -8.75 -9.72 2.76
CA SER A 115 -8.90 -10.27 4.11
C SER A 115 -8.52 -11.74 4.22
N ALA A 116 -8.73 -12.56 3.17
CA ALA A 116 -8.35 -13.96 3.18
C ALA A 116 -6.82 -14.11 3.31
N VAL A 117 -6.07 -13.33 2.53
CA VAL A 117 -4.59 -13.31 2.59
C VAL A 117 -4.11 -12.88 3.98
N TYR A 118 -4.79 -11.90 4.58
CA TYR A 118 -4.47 -11.47 5.94
C TYR A 118 -4.78 -12.53 7.00
N ILE A 119 -5.92 -13.23 6.91
CA ILE A 119 -6.27 -14.34 7.80
C ILE A 119 -5.25 -15.49 7.68
N ASP A 120 -4.88 -15.85 6.46
CA ASP A 120 -3.89 -16.89 6.20
C ASP A 120 -2.51 -16.52 6.76
N TYR A 121 -2.15 -15.23 6.71
CA TYR A 121 -0.94 -14.72 7.34
C TYR A 121 -1.02 -14.88 8.87
N LEU A 122 -2.13 -14.51 9.49
CA LEU A 122 -2.35 -14.65 10.94
C LEU A 122 -2.34 -16.11 11.43
N THR A 123 -2.56 -17.07 10.53
CA THR A 123 -2.47 -18.51 10.86
C THR A 123 -1.02 -18.95 11.08
N ASN A 124 -0.06 -18.31 10.41
CA ASN A 124 1.36 -18.66 10.46
C ASN A 124 2.22 -17.64 11.23
N HIS A 125 1.67 -16.47 11.52
CA HIS A 125 2.33 -15.35 12.17
C HIS A 125 1.37 -14.67 13.15
N ASP A 126 1.83 -14.18 14.30
CA ASP A 126 0.93 -13.58 15.29
C ASP A 126 0.26 -12.28 14.79
N LYS A 127 1.03 -11.43 14.11
CA LYS A 127 0.61 -10.14 13.55
C LYS A 127 1.68 -9.62 12.59
N ILE A 128 1.31 -8.65 11.75
CA ILE A 128 2.33 -7.90 11.00
C ILE A 128 3.09 -7.03 12.00
N SER A 129 4.43 -7.03 11.91
CA SER A 129 5.26 -6.15 12.74
C SER A 129 4.80 -4.70 12.61
N HIS A 130 4.97 -3.91 13.67
CA HIS A 130 4.57 -2.50 13.64
C HIS A 130 5.35 -1.78 12.54
N LEU A 131 4.64 -1.37 11.50
CA LEU A 131 5.17 -0.47 10.49
C LEU A 131 5.03 0.95 11.02
N GLU A 132 6.10 1.73 10.97
CA GLU A 132 6.07 3.14 11.40
C GLU A 132 5.39 4.06 10.37
N LEU A 133 4.21 3.64 9.88
CA LEU A 133 3.45 4.32 8.86
C LEU A 133 2.90 5.63 9.37
N ASN A 134 3.07 6.69 8.58
CA ASN A 134 2.34 7.93 8.75
C ASN A 134 1.01 7.87 8.00
N THR A 135 1.03 7.33 6.77
CA THR A 135 -0.14 7.26 5.89
C THR A 135 -0.32 5.85 5.35
N LEU A 136 -1.57 5.36 5.42
CA LEU A 136 -2.01 4.10 4.86
C LEU A 136 -3.14 4.34 3.86
N ILE A 137 -2.97 3.83 2.64
CA ILE A 137 -3.97 3.94 1.57
C ILE A 137 -4.38 2.54 1.13
N LEU A 138 -5.66 2.22 1.30
CA LEU A 138 -6.27 0.97 0.87
C LEU A 138 -7.04 1.16 -0.42
N VAL A 139 -6.53 0.57 -1.50
CA VAL A 139 -7.05 0.73 -2.86
C VAL A 139 -7.78 -0.53 -3.28
N LYS A 140 -9.03 -0.41 -3.78
CA LYS A 140 -9.83 -1.54 -4.28
C LYS A 140 -9.94 -2.71 -3.29
N SER A 141 -9.93 -2.42 -1.99
CA SER A 141 -10.03 -3.42 -0.95
C SER A 141 -11.48 -3.55 -0.47
N TYR A 142 -11.86 -4.77 -0.09
CA TYR A 142 -13.11 -5.01 0.63
C TYR A 142 -12.86 -4.88 2.13
N ILE A 143 -13.28 -3.76 2.71
CA ILE A 143 -12.97 -3.40 4.09
C ILE A 143 -13.95 -4.09 5.03
N ASN A 144 -13.50 -5.21 5.62
CA ASN A 144 -14.18 -5.94 6.68
C ASN A 144 -13.45 -5.79 8.03
N GLN A 145 -13.90 -6.52 9.05
CA GLN A 145 -13.30 -6.49 10.40
C GLN A 145 -11.82 -6.88 10.39
N GLN A 146 -11.41 -7.83 9.55
CA GLN A 146 -10.04 -8.30 9.44
C GLN A 146 -9.13 -7.24 8.83
N ILE A 147 -9.59 -6.54 7.78
CA ILE A 147 -8.86 -5.38 7.25
C ILE A 147 -8.77 -4.26 8.30
N PHE A 148 -9.81 -4.02 9.08
CA PHE A 148 -9.74 -3.05 10.18
C PHE A 148 -8.79 -3.46 11.30
N GLN A 149 -8.69 -4.75 11.60
CA GLN A 149 -7.68 -5.26 12.53
C GLN A 149 -6.27 -4.94 12.03
N PHE A 150 -5.98 -5.22 10.75
CA PHE A 150 -4.70 -4.84 10.14
C PHE A 150 -4.40 -3.34 10.31
N ILE A 151 -5.38 -2.47 10.06
CA ILE A 151 -5.24 -1.01 10.23
C ILE A 151 -4.90 -0.66 11.69
N MET A 152 -5.62 -1.24 12.66
CA MET A 152 -5.42 -0.95 14.09
C MET A 152 -4.07 -1.45 14.62
N GLU A 153 -3.48 -2.45 13.98
CA GLU A 153 -2.13 -2.93 14.29
C GLU A 153 -1.03 -1.93 13.88
N GLN A 154 -1.39 -0.83 13.21
CA GLN A 154 -0.49 0.25 12.82
C GLN A 154 -0.72 1.53 13.66
N PRO A 155 -0.37 1.55 14.96
CA PRO A 155 -0.69 2.65 15.89
C PRO A 155 -0.06 4.00 15.53
N SER A 156 0.97 4.04 14.68
CA SER A 156 1.64 5.28 14.24
C SER A 156 0.88 6.03 13.14
N VAL A 157 -0.09 5.38 12.48
CA VAL A 157 -0.84 5.94 11.35
C VAL A 157 -1.62 7.19 11.76
N LYS A 158 -1.45 8.24 10.97
CA LYS A 158 -2.13 9.54 11.11
C LYS A 158 -3.21 9.73 10.05
N HIS A 159 -3.02 9.14 8.88
CA HIS A 159 -3.89 9.33 7.74
C HIS A 159 -4.26 7.99 7.12
N ILE A 160 -5.57 7.70 7.09
CA ILE A 160 -6.12 6.55 6.38
C ILE A 160 -6.90 7.08 5.18
N LEU A 161 -6.66 6.51 4.00
CA LEU A 161 -7.45 6.77 2.80
C LEU A 161 -7.96 5.46 2.21
N PHE A 162 -9.26 5.37 1.99
CA PHE A 162 -9.89 4.31 1.23
C PHE A 162 -10.17 4.83 -0.18
N LYS A 163 -9.67 4.13 -1.20
CA LYS A 163 -9.82 4.52 -2.61
C LYS A 163 -10.43 3.39 -3.43
N ASN A 164 -11.54 3.64 -4.12
CA ASN A 164 -12.26 2.61 -4.89
C ASN A 164 -12.59 1.36 -4.05
N SER A 165 -12.76 1.51 -2.74
CA SER A 165 -12.92 0.42 -1.79
C SER A 165 -14.37 0.29 -1.34
N THR A 166 -14.76 -0.89 -0.86
CA THR A 166 -16.10 -1.12 -0.32
C THR A 166 -16.00 -1.44 1.16
N MET A 167 -16.61 -0.62 2.00
CA MET A 167 -16.67 -0.79 3.45
C MET A 167 -18.03 -1.38 3.85
N ILE A 168 -17.99 -2.62 4.33
CA ILE A 168 -19.20 -3.33 4.78
C ILE A 168 -19.70 -2.82 6.12
N ASP A 169 -20.91 -3.24 6.49
CA ASP A 169 -21.61 -2.69 7.63
C ASP A 169 -20.93 -2.98 8.98
N ASN A 170 -20.92 -1.99 9.87
CA ASN A 170 -20.49 -2.10 11.28
C ASN A 170 -19.07 -2.67 11.48
N VAL A 171 -18.10 -2.23 10.67
CA VAL A 171 -16.71 -2.70 10.75
C VAL A 171 -15.76 -1.72 11.40
N ILE A 172 -16.12 -0.44 11.49
CA ILE A 172 -15.33 0.53 12.23
C ILE A 172 -15.49 0.24 13.72
N PRO A 173 -14.41 -0.13 14.42
CA PRO A 173 -14.51 -0.52 15.82
C PRO A 173 -14.66 0.71 16.72
N VAL A 174 -15.48 0.58 17.76
CA VAL A 174 -15.79 1.68 18.69
C VAL A 174 -14.57 2.19 19.47
N ASN A 175 -13.54 1.37 19.62
CA ASN A 175 -12.29 1.70 20.31
C ASN A 175 -11.19 2.21 19.36
N LEU A 176 -11.51 2.58 18.10
CA LEU A 176 -10.53 3.01 17.11
C LEU A 176 -9.59 4.11 17.63
N THR A 177 -10.12 5.13 18.29
CA THR A 177 -9.32 6.27 18.78
C THR A 177 -8.42 5.93 19.96
N TYR A 178 -8.76 4.87 20.70
CA TYR A 178 -7.91 4.32 21.75
C TYR A 178 -6.73 3.56 21.14
N CYS A 179 -7.00 2.73 20.12
CA CYS A 179 -5.97 1.94 19.43
C CYS A 179 -5.05 2.81 18.55
N MET A 180 -5.61 3.84 17.91
CA MET A 180 -4.92 4.70 16.95
C MET A 180 -4.81 6.13 17.47
N LYS A 181 -4.09 6.33 18.57
CA LYS A 181 -3.96 7.64 19.26
C LYS A 181 -3.47 8.81 18.39
N TYR A 182 -2.84 8.54 17.25
CA TYR A 182 -2.30 9.56 16.34
C TYR A 182 -3.16 9.80 15.11
N ILE A 183 -4.30 9.11 14.96
CA ILE A 183 -5.18 9.29 13.82
C ILE A 183 -5.67 10.74 13.75
N LYS A 184 -5.51 11.34 12.57
CA LYS A 184 -5.92 12.72 12.27
C LYS A 184 -6.98 12.78 11.20
N SER A 185 -6.93 11.86 10.23
CA SER A 185 -7.92 11.84 9.16
C SER A 185 -8.23 10.45 8.64
N ILE A 186 -9.50 10.27 8.27
CA ILE A 186 -10.01 9.12 7.53
C ILE A 186 -10.71 9.66 6.29
N LYS A 187 -10.23 9.27 5.12
CA LYS A 187 -10.74 9.79 3.84
C LYS A 187 -11.28 8.67 2.97
N PHE A 188 -12.25 9.02 2.14
CA PHE A 188 -12.89 8.13 1.19
C PHE A 188 -12.88 8.78 -0.19
N SER A 189 -12.36 8.08 -1.21
CA SER A 189 -12.37 8.49 -2.61
C SER A 189 -13.01 7.40 -3.42
N ASP A 190 -14.08 7.72 -4.15
CA ASP A 190 -14.80 6.77 -5.01
C ASP A 190 -15.14 5.44 -4.30
N SER A 191 -15.40 5.51 -2.99
CA SER A 191 -15.56 4.33 -2.14
C SER A 191 -17.01 4.17 -1.71
N LEU A 192 -17.44 2.92 -1.57
CA LEU A 192 -18.77 2.55 -1.11
C LEU A 192 -18.75 2.31 0.39
N ILE A 193 -19.68 2.93 1.13
CA ILE A 193 -19.73 2.85 2.59
C ILE A 193 -21.13 2.44 3.01
N PHE A 194 -21.23 1.32 3.73
CA PHE A 194 -22.52 0.81 4.19
C PHE A 194 -23.03 1.61 5.41
N PRO A 195 -24.36 1.80 5.56
CA PRO A 195 -24.93 2.81 6.46
C PRO A 195 -24.58 2.70 7.95
N GLY A 196 -24.39 1.49 8.47
CA GLY A 196 -24.07 1.22 9.88
C GLY A 196 -22.72 1.79 10.33
N ASN A 197 -21.81 2.14 9.39
CA ASN A 197 -20.56 2.82 9.74
C ASN A 197 -20.73 4.34 9.93
N LEU A 198 -21.82 4.94 9.44
CA LEU A 198 -21.97 6.40 9.37
C LEU A 198 -22.01 7.04 10.76
N ASN A 199 -22.71 6.42 11.71
CA ASN A 199 -22.77 6.93 13.09
C ASN A 199 -21.37 6.95 13.73
N THR A 200 -20.60 5.87 13.56
CA THR A 200 -19.22 5.81 14.06
C THR A 200 -18.33 6.87 13.42
N LEU A 201 -18.45 7.10 12.11
CA LEU A 201 -17.70 8.16 11.41
C LEU A 201 -18.04 9.56 11.93
N VAL A 202 -19.34 9.83 12.17
CA VAL A 202 -19.80 11.10 12.77
C VAL A 202 -19.24 11.27 14.19
N ASP A 203 -19.21 10.20 14.99
CA ASP A 203 -18.66 10.26 16.34
C ASP A 203 -17.13 10.48 16.35
N LEU A 204 -16.42 9.93 15.35
CA LEU A 204 -15.00 10.24 15.14
C LEU A 204 -14.78 11.72 14.76
N GLN A 205 -15.67 12.30 13.93
CA GLN A 205 -15.62 13.74 13.63
C GLN A 205 -15.79 14.60 14.88
N LYS A 206 -16.73 14.25 15.77
CA LYS A 206 -16.92 14.95 17.07
C LYS A 206 -15.68 14.87 17.97
N GLN A 207 -14.87 13.81 17.83
CA GLN A 207 -13.59 13.64 18.52
C GLN A 207 -12.43 14.41 17.87
N GLY A 208 -12.69 15.19 16.81
CA GLY A 208 -11.70 16.03 16.13
C GLY A 208 -10.96 15.33 14.98
N ILE A 209 -11.39 14.14 14.57
CA ILE A 209 -10.83 13.44 13.41
C ILE A 209 -11.46 13.99 12.13
N ILE A 210 -10.64 14.32 11.15
CA ILE A 210 -11.12 14.77 9.85
C ILE A 210 -11.66 13.55 9.09
N VAL A 211 -12.99 13.47 8.93
CA VAL A 211 -13.62 12.50 8.05
C VAL A 211 -14.11 13.20 6.78
N ASP A 212 -13.61 12.76 5.64
CA ASP A 212 -13.79 13.40 4.33
C ASP A 212 -14.27 12.38 3.29
N PHE A 213 -15.38 12.70 2.63
CA PHE A 213 -15.97 11.91 1.56
C PHE A 213 -15.74 12.67 0.24
N CYS A 214 -14.62 12.40 -0.43
CA CYS A 214 -14.32 13.00 -1.72
C CYS A 214 -15.35 12.55 -2.77
N GLU A 215 -15.65 13.43 -3.75
CA GLU A 215 -16.79 13.30 -4.68
C GLU A 215 -16.93 11.90 -5.32
N LYS A 216 -18.18 11.45 -5.50
CA LYS A 216 -18.69 10.11 -5.89
C LYS A 216 -18.78 9.03 -4.80
N SER A 217 -18.34 9.27 -3.57
CA SER A 217 -18.37 8.27 -2.48
C SER A 217 -19.75 7.98 -1.84
N LEU A 218 -20.85 8.44 -2.44
CA LEU A 218 -22.20 8.31 -1.86
C LEU A 218 -23.17 7.69 -2.88
N SER A 219 -23.03 6.40 -3.16
CA SER A 219 -24.20 5.61 -3.53
C SER A 219 -24.73 4.94 -2.27
N PHE A 220 -25.71 5.58 -1.63
CA PHE A 220 -26.49 4.93 -0.59
C PHE A 220 -27.27 3.79 -1.26
N ILE A 221 -26.99 2.54 -0.88
CA ILE A 221 -27.89 1.43 -1.21
C ILE A 221 -29.09 1.61 -0.28
N GLN A 222 -30.21 2.04 -0.86
CA GLN A 222 -31.53 2.06 -0.20
C GLN A 222 -32.06 0.65 -0.01
#